data_AF-A0A1G5X006-F1
#
_entry.id   AF-A0A1G5X006-F1
#
_cell.length_a   1.000
_cell.length_b   1.000
_cell.length_c   1.000
_cell.angle_alpha   90.00
_cell.angle_beta   90.00
_cell.angle_gamma   90.00
#
_symmetry.space_group_name_H-M   'P 1'
#
loop_
_entity.id
_entity.type
_entity.pdbx_description
1 polymer ?
#
loop_
_entity_poly.entity_id
_entity_poly.type
_entity_poly.pdbx_seq_one_letter_code
_entity_poly.pdbx_strand_id
1 'polypeptide(L)'
;MVKINPLKLTIALLILFAIWGACSLIFHQFCPVVLITGLPCPGCGLTRAFIAFFTMHPLEAFKYNPTYPLWIVLAAMFLWQVYVKRRITTKLRNFAIVVALVTIVAYIFRMVFLFPSSEPLVYHPGNVFAHIYPEYSRLFE
;
A
#
# COMPACT_ATOMS: atom_id res chain seq x y z
N MET A 1 20.64 14.85 6.42
CA MET A 1 19.85 14.66 7.66
C MET A 1 18.74 15.70 7.65
N VAL A 2 17.50 15.34 7.97
CA VAL A 2 16.34 16.25 7.86
C VAL A 2 15.75 16.52 9.24
N LYS A 3 15.66 17.79 9.63
CA LYS A 3 14.95 18.23 10.85
C LYS A 3 13.46 18.29 10.55
N ILE A 4 12.62 17.84 11.48
CA ILE A 4 11.17 17.72 11.25
C ILE A 4 10.41 18.39 12.39
N ASN A 5 9.34 19.10 12.03
CA ASN A 5 8.37 19.60 12.99
C ASN A 5 7.27 18.55 13.17
N PRO A 6 7.19 17.85 14.33
CA PRO A 6 6.24 16.76 14.52
C PRO A 6 4.79 17.24 14.47
N LEU A 7 4.50 18.49 14.85
CA LEU A 7 3.13 19.03 14.79
C LEU A 7 2.64 19.17 13.34
N LYS A 8 3.47 19.74 12.46
CA LYS A 8 3.15 19.84 11.03
C LYS A 8 2.99 18.47 10.39
N LEU A 9 3.83 17.50 10.78
CA LEU A 9 3.73 16.14 10.25
C LEU A 9 2.44 15.45 10.72
N THR A 10 2.08 15.53 12.00
CA THR A 10 0.84 14.94 12.51
C THR A 10 -0.37 15.54 11.81
N ILE A 11 -0.42 16.86 11.61
CA ILE A 11 -1.50 17.52 10.86
C ILE A 11 -1.58 16.99 9.42
N ALA A 12 -0.44 16.88 8.73
CA ALA A 12 -0.40 16.33 7.37
C ALA A 12 -0.89 14.87 7.32
N LEU A 13 -0.49 14.03 8.28
CA LEU A 13 -0.93 12.64 8.36
C LEU A 13 -2.44 12.54 8.62
N LEU A 14 -3.01 13.39 9.48
CA LEU A 14 -4.45 13.44 9.73
C LEU A 14 -5.24 13.85 8.48
N ILE A 15 -4.74 14.83 7.73
CA ILE A 15 -5.36 15.25 6.46
C ILE A 15 -5.32 14.09 5.44
N LEU A 16 -4.17 13.44 5.29
CA LEU A 16 -4.03 12.29 4.38
C LEU A 16 -4.95 11.14 4.78
N PHE A 17 -5.08 10.85 6.07
CA PHE A 17 -5.98 9.82 6.58
C PHE A 17 -7.45 10.19 6.35
N ALA A 18 -7.83 11.45 6.56
CA ALA A 18 -9.18 11.94 6.27
C ALA A 18 -9.53 11.86 4.78
N ILE A 19 -8.59 12.23 3.91
CA ILE A 19 -8.76 12.08 2.44
C ILE A 19 -8.90 10.61 2.08
N TRP A 20 -8.04 9.76 2.61
CA TRP A 20 -8.11 8.31 2.38
C TRP A 20 -9.45 7.72 2.82
N GLY A 21 -9.95 8.12 4.01
CA GLY A 21 -11.25 7.71 4.54
C GLY A 21 -12.44 8.25 3.74
N ALA A 22 -12.36 9.49 3.26
CA ALA A 22 -13.40 10.06 2.40
C ALA A 22 -13.44 9.34 1.05
N CYS A 23 -12.28 9.07 0.45
CA CYS A 23 -12.21 8.31 -0.79
C CYS A 23 -12.70 6.86 -0.61
N SER A 24 -12.38 6.20 0.51
CA SER A 24 -12.86 4.84 0.76
C SER A 24 -14.38 4.77 0.96
N LEU A 25 -14.96 5.82 1.58
CA LEU A 25 -16.41 5.93 1.76
C LEU A 25 -17.16 6.21 0.45
N ILE A 26 -16.59 7.04 -0.43
CA ILE A 26 -17.24 7.45 -1.69
C ILE A 26 -17.14 6.38 -2.78
N PHE A 27 -15.98 5.71 -2.92
CA PHE A 27 -15.72 4.84 -4.06
C PHE A 27 -15.96 3.35 -3.79
N HIS A 28 -16.24 2.95 -2.55
CA HIS A 28 -16.38 1.55 -2.10
C HIS A 28 -15.22 0.59 -2.48
N GLN A 29 -14.18 1.10 -3.14
CA GLN A 29 -13.00 0.42 -3.65
C GLN A 29 -11.77 1.17 -3.14
N PHE A 30 -10.85 0.44 -2.52
CA PHE A 30 -9.75 0.99 -1.71
C PHE A 30 -8.61 1.68 -2.51
N CYS A 31 -8.71 1.82 -3.84
CA CYS A 31 -7.64 2.40 -4.65
C CYS A 31 -8.09 3.04 -5.97
N PRO A 32 -7.66 4.28 -6.30
CA PRO A 32 -7.94 4.90 -7.59
C PRO A 32 -7.30 4.15 -8.77
N VAL A 33 -6.17 3.45 -8.55
CA VAL A 33 -5.54 2.62 -9.59
C VAL A 33 -6.46 1.46 -9.98
N VAL A 34 -7.06 0.77 -9.01
CA VAL A 34 -8.02 -0.31 -9.26
C VAL A 34 -9.29 0.25 -9.89
N LEU A 35 -9.76 1.43 -9.47
CA LEU A 35 -10.95 2.05 -10.06
C LEU A 35 -10.75 2.40 -11.54
N ILE A 36 -9.55 2.86 -11.92
CA ILE A 36 -9.27 3.25 -13.30
C ILE A 36 -8.91 2.03 -14.16
N THR A 37 -7.99 1.19 -13.67
CA THR A 37 -7.37 0.11 -14.46
C THR A 37 -7.89 -1.29 -14.13
N GLY A 38 -8.57 -1.49 -13.01
CA GLY A 38 -8.94 -2.82 -12.53
C GLY A 38 -7.78 -3.65 -11.98
N LEU A 39 -6.54 -3.14 -12.06
CA LEU A 39 -5.35 -3.88 -11.64
C LEU A 39 -5.00 -3.64 -10.17
N PRO A 40 -4.65 -4.69 -9.42
CA PRO A 40 -4.19 -4.56 -8.04
C PRO A 40 -2.89 -3.75 -8.00
N CYS A 41 -2.69 -2.93 -6.95
CA CYS A 41 -1.49 -2.12 -6.79
C CYS A 41 -0.64 -2.59 -5.59
N PRO A 42 0.70 -2.38 -5.59
CA PRO A 42 1.56 -2.82 -4.48
C PRO A 42 1.19 -2.14 -3.15
N GLY A 43 0.64 -0.92 -3.20
CA GLY A 43 0.14 -0.21 -2.02
C GLY A 43 -1.17 -0.79 -1.47
N CYS A 44 -2.02 -1.33 -2.33
CA CYS A 44 -3.34 -1.86 -1.99
C CYS A 44 -3.21 -3.08 -1.08
N GLY A 45 -2.32 -4.02 -1.46
CA GLY A 45 -1.99 -5.19 -0.65
C GLY A 45 -1.30 -4.81 0.66
N LEU A 46 -0.48 -3.76 0.66
CA LEU A 46 0.15 -3.27 1.89
C LEU A 46 -0.89 -2.70 2.87
N THR A 47 -1.84 -1.89 2.40
CA THR A 47 -2.91 -1.35 3.26
C THR A 47 -3.77 -2.45 3.87
N ARG A 48 -4.15 -3.47 3.09
CA ARG A 48 -4.88 -4.65 3.61
C ARG A 48 -4.04 -5.43 4.62
N ALA A 49 -2.75 -5.60 4.37
CA ALA A 49 -1.84 -6.25 5.31
C ALA A 49 -1.72 -5.48 6.63
N PHE A 50 -1.64 -4.15 6.59
CA PHE A 50 -1.65 -3.33 7.81
C PHE A 50 -2.97 -3.47 8.59
N ILE A 51 -4.11 -3.41 7.90
CA ILE A 51 -5.43 -3.59 8.55
C ILE A 51 -5.50 -4.98 9.20
N ALA A 52 -5.15 -6.05 8.48
CA ALA A 52 -5.14 -7.41 9.00
C ALA A 52 -4.19 -7.59 10.20
N PHE A 53 -3.04 -6.92 10.18
CA PHE A 53 -2.13 -6.91 11.33
C PHE A 53 -2.75 -6.24 12.55
N PHE A 54 -3.40 -5.07 12.38
CA PHE A 54 -4.08 -4.36 13.48
C PHE A 54 -5.34 -5.06 13.96
N THR A 55 -6.01 -5.87 13.12
CA THR A 55 -7.14 -6.71 13.52
C THR A 55 -6.70 -8.04 14.14
N MET A 56 -5.42 -8.21 14.49
CA MET A 56 -4.86 -9.43 15.12
C MET A 56 -4.87 -10.68 14.22
N HIS A 57 -4.83 -10.50 12.89
CA HIS A 57 -4.74 -11.58 11.90
C HIS A 57 -3.39 -11.51 11.11
N PRO A 58 -2.25 -11.76 11.77
CA PRO A 58 -0.93 -11.61 11.14
C PRO A 58 -0.68 -12.62 10.01
N LEU A 59 -1.25 -13.82 10.09
CA LEU A 59 -1.11 -14.83 9.04
C LEU A 59 -1.85 -14.41 7.76
N GLU A 60 -2.98 -13.73 7.91
CA GLU A 60 -3.74 -13.17 6.78
C GLU A 60 -2.99 -11.96 6.18
N ALA A 61 -2.40 -11.11 7.02
CA ALA A 61 -1.55 -10.00 6.59
C ALA A 61 -0.40 -10.47 5.65
N PHE A 62 0.21 -11.62 5.95
CA PHE A 62 1.27 -12.19 5.13
C PHE A 62 0.79 -12.64 3.74
N LYS A 63 -0.46 -13.09 3.63
CA LYS A 63 -1.07 -13.43 2.33
C LYS A 63 -1.27 -12.17 1.47
N TYR A 64 -1.68 -11.06 2.09
CA TYR A 64 -1.89 -9.79 1.40
C TYR A 64 -0.60 -9.16 0.88
N ASN A 65 0.44 -9.11 1.72
CA ASN A 65 1.75 -8.65 1.29
C ASN A 65 2.88 -9.29 2.13
N PRO A 66 3.75 -10.13 1.55
CA PRO A 66 4.82 -10.77 2.31
C PRO A 66 5.85 -9.78 2.85
N THR A 67 5.94 -8.56 2.30
CA THR A 67 6.87 -7.53 2.79
C THR A 67 6.30 -6.70 3.94
N TYR A 68 5.05 -6.93 4.38
CA TYR A 68 4.41 -6.15 5.45
C TYR A 68 5.25 -6.05 6.74
N PRO A 69 5.98 -7.08 7.22
CA PRO A 69 6.72 -6.97 8.47
C PRO A 69 7.84 -5.93 8.38
N LEU A 70 8.48 -5.81 7.21
CA LEU A 70 9.50 -4.79 6.95
C LEU A 70 8.92 -3.38 7.02
N TRP A 71 7.70 -3.21 6.51
CA TRP A 71 6.99 -1.93 6.59
C TRP A 71 6.55 -1.58 8.00
N ILE A 72 6.16 -2.56 8.82
CA ILE A 72 5.86 -2.35 10.25
C ILE A 72 7.09 -1.87 11.00
N VAL A 73 8.24 -2.53 10.80
CA VAL A 73 9.52 -2.13 11.41
C VAL A 73 9.92 -0.74 10.95
N LEU A 74 9.81 -0.46 9.65
CA LEU A 74 10.10 0.86 9.09
C LEU A 74 9.21 1.95 9.70
N ALA A 75 7.91 1.69 9.84
CA ALA A 75 6.96 2.61 10.46
C ALA A 75 7.30 2.86 11.93
N ALA A 76 7.60 1.82 12.71
CA ALA A 76 8.01 1.96 14.10
C ALA A 76 9.31 2.79 14.25
N MET A 77 10.32 2.51 13.43
CA MET A 77 11.57 3.27 13.42
C MET A 77 11.37 4.73 13.00
N PHE A 78 10.45 4.97 12.06
CA PHE A 78 10.08 6.32 11.62
C PHE A 78 9.41 7.10 12.75
N LEU A 79 8.41 6.53 13.41
CA LEU A 79 7.73 7.14 14.56
C LEU A 79 8.73 7.47 15.68
N TRP A 80 9.63 6.54 16.02
CA TRP A 80 10.68 6.79 17.00
C TRP A 80 11.58 7.97 16.62
N GLN A 81 12.03 8.03 15.36
CA GLN A 81 12.92 9.08 14.88
C GLN A 81 12.25 10.46 14.81
N VAL A 82 10.97 10.50 14.48
CA VAL A 82 10.18 11.74 14.42
C VAL A 82 9.81 12.24 15.81
N TYR A 83 9.20 11.39 16.66
CA TYR A 83 8.63 11.84 17.93
C TYR A 83 9.67 11.93 19.05
N VAL A 84 10.66 11.02 19.09
CA VAL A 84 11.70 11.02 20.12
C VAL A 84 12.91 11.85 19.68
N LYS A 85 13.47 11.54 18.50
CA LYS A 85 14.71 12.19 18.04
C LYS A 85 14.49 13.49 17.26
N ARG A 86 13.25 13.80 16.86
CA ARG A 86 12.86 14.96 16.02
C ARG A 86 13.71 15.13 14.76
N ARG A 87 14.19 14.00 14.20
CA ARG A 87 15.11 13.98 13.06
C ARG A 87 15.00 12.66 12.30
N ILE A 88 15.08 12.72 10.98
CA ILE A 88 15.25 11.53 10.15
C ILE A 88 16.71 11.35 9.75
N THR A 89 17.23 10.16 10.06
CA THR A 89 18.58 9.74 9.69
C THR A 89 18.65 9.25 8.26
N THR A 90 19.80 9.43 7.61
CA THR A 90 20.05 8.88 6.26
C THR A 90 19.92 7.36 6.23
N LYS A 91 20.26 6.67 7.33
CA LYS A 91 20.09 5.23 7.47
C LYS A 91 18.63 4.80 7.34
N LEU A 92 17.69 5.50 8.00
CA LEU A 92 16.26 5.22 7.88
C LEU A 92 15.76 5.46 6.46
N ARG A 93 16.20 6.55 5.82
CA ARG A 93 15.86 6.82 4.42
C ARG A 93 16.34 5.71 3.47
N ASN A 94 17.60 5.28 3.61
CA ASN A 94 18.15 4.23 2.78
C ASN A 94 17.43 2.89 3.04
N PHE A 95 17.11 2.60 4.30
CA PHE A 95 16.32 1.42 4.66
C PHE A 95 14.92 1.47 4.03
N ALA A 96 14.24 2.62 4.05
CA ALA A 96 12.96 2.81 3.38
C ALA A 96 13.03 2.53 1.87
N ILE A 97 14.09 3.01 1.21
CA ILE A 97 14.32 2.77 -0.23
C ILE A 97 14.51 1.27 -0.50
N VAL A 98 15.31 0.58 0.32
CA VAL A 98 15.52 -0.87 0.18
C VAL A 98 14.20 -1.62 0.37
N VAL A 99 13.41 -1.30 1.40
CA VAL A 99 12.10 -1.93 1.65
C VAL A 99 11.13 -1.68 0.48
N ALA A 100 11.13 -0.47 -0.08
CA ALA A 100 10.32 -0.14 -1.25
C ALA A 100 10.75 -0.96 -2.48
N LEU A 101 12.05 -1.07 -2.75
CA LEU A 101 12.58 -1.87 -3.86
C LEU A 101 12.23 -3.35 -3.70
N VAL A 102 12.43 -3.92 -2.51
CA VAL A 102 12.07 -5.32 -2.21
C VAL A 102 10.57 -5.54 -2.43
N THR A 103 9.73 -4.58 -2.04
CA THR A 103 8.28 -4.67 -2.24
C THR A 103 7.91 -4.63 -3.72
N ILE A 104 8.55 -3.77 -4.51
CA ILE A 104 8.32 -3.70 -5.96
C ILE A 104 8.76 -5.01 -6.63
N VAL A 105 9.94 -5.54 -6.29
CA VAL A 105 10.44 -6.79 -6.86
C VAL A 105 9.52 -7.96 -6.49
N ALA A 106 9.13 -8.08 -5.22
CA ALA A 106 8.21 -9.11 -4.77
C ALA A 106 6.84 -8.98 -5.45
N TYR A 107 6.35 -7.74 -5.65
CA TYR A 107 5.11 -7.48 -6.37
C TYR A 107 5.22 -7.89 -7.85
N ILE A 108 6.28 -7.49 -8.56
CA ILE A 108 6.49 -7.87 -9.96
C ILE A 108 6.58 -9.39 -10.09
N PHE A 109 7.35 -10.05 -9.23
CA PHE A 109 7.44 -11.50 -9.20
C PHE A 109 6.04 -12.12 -9.04
N ARG A 110 5.27 -11.70 -8.04
CA ARG A 110 3.89 -12.21 -7.86
C ARG A 110 2.98 -11.87 -9.03
N MET A 111 3.14 -10.72 -9.66
CA MET A 111 2.35 -10.33 -10.83
C MET A 111 2.64 -11.23 -12.04
N VAL A 112 3.88 -11.71 -12.22
CA VAL A 112 4.21 -12.62 -13.32
C VAL A 112 3.73 -14.05 -13.05
N PHE A 113 3.80 -14.51 -11.80
CA PHE A 113 3.56 -15.92 -11.45
C PHE A 113 2.17 -16.23 -10.89
N LEU A 114 1.47 -15.26 -10.27
CA LEU A 114 0.23 -15.48 -9.51
C LEU A 114 -1.01 -14.76 -10.09
N PHE A 115 -0.81 -13.74 -10.93
CA PHE A 115 -1.90 -13.04 -11.62
C PHE A 115 -2.43 -13.89 -12.79
N PRO A 116 -3.75 -13.95 -13.07
CA PRO A 116 -4.86 -13.21 -12.45
C PRO A 116 -5.70 -14.00 -11.43
N SER A 117 -5.39 -15.29 -11.21
CA SER A 117 -6.35 -16.25 -10.64
C SER A 117 -6.26 -16.45 -9.12
N SER A 118 -5.36 -15.77 -8.42
CA SER A 118 -5.14 -15.98 -6.98
C SER A 118 -5.28 -14.69 -6.16
N GLU A 119 -6.12 -14.73 -5.12
CA GLU A 119 -6.27 -13.64 -4.17
C GLU A 119 -4.92 -13.36 -3.48
N PRO A 120 -4.44 -12.09 -3.39
CA PRO A 120 -5.15 -10.83 -3.64
C PRO A 120 -4.89 -10.18 -5.02
N LEU A 121 -4.28 -10.90 -5.97
CA LEU A 121 -3.88 -10.39 -7.29
C LEU A 121 -4.93 -10.72 -8.37
N VAL A 122 -6.15 -10.23 -8.16
CA VAL A 122 -7.30 -10.48 -9.05
C VAL A 122 -7.65 -9.19 -9.80
N TYR A 123 -8.04 -9.32 -11.07
CA TYR A 123 -8.57 -8.22 -11.87
C TYR A 123 -9.99 -7.85 -11.44
N HIS A 124 -10.26 -6.57 -11.26
CA HIS A 124 -11.59 -6.05 -10.90
C HIS A 124 -12.29 -5.44 -12.13
N PRO A 125 -13.32 -6.08 -12.71
CA PRO A 125 -13.96 -5.62 -13.95
C PRO A 125 -14.81 -4.35 -13.80
N GLY A 126 -15.14 -3.94 -12.58
CA GLY A 126 -15.87 -2.70 -12.28
C GLY A 126 -14.99 -1.45 -12.37
N ASN A 127 -14.16 -1.33 -13.42
CA ASN A 127 -13.23 -0.21 -13.61
C ASN A 127 -13.61 0.67 -14.82
N VAL A 128 -13.08 1.89 -14.83
CA VAL A 128 -13.38 2.89 -15.86
C VAL A 128 -12.94 2.44 -17.25
N PHE A 129 -11.79 1.76 -17.38
CA PHE A 129 -11.32 1.28 -18.68
C PHE A 129 -12.18 0.18 -19.28
N ALA A 130 -12.69 -0.76 -18.48
CA ALA A 130 -13.63 -1.77 -18.93
C ALA A 130 -14.98 -1.14 -19.34
N HIS A 131 -15.36 -0.03 -18.72
CA HIS A 131 -16.58 0.70 -19.10
C HIS A 131 -16.43 1.43 -20.44
N ILE A 132 -15.26 2.01 -20.73
CA ILE A 132 -14.99 2.71 -22.00
C ILE A 132 -14.68 1.71 -23.13
N TYR A 133 -13.92 0.64 -22.82
CA TYR A 133 -13.48 -0.37 -23.75
C TYR A 133 -13.90 -1.77 -23.26
N PRO A 134 -15.05 -2.30 -23.69
CA PRO A 134 -15.56 -3.60 -23.24
C PRO A 134 -14.62 -4.78 -23.56
N GLU A 135 -13.71 -4.62 -24.54
CA GLU A 135 -12.69 -5.63 -24.88
C GLU A 135 -11.53 -5.68 -23.87
N TYR A 136 -11.36 -4.65 -23.04
CA TYR A 136 -10.28 -4.55 -22.08
C TYR A 136 -10.34 -5.65 -21.01
N SER A 137 -11.54 -6.04 -20.57
CA SER A 137 -11.70 -7.09 -19.56
C SER A 137 -11.30 -8.47 -20.08
N ARG A 138 -11.48 -8.73 -21.39
CA ARG A 138 -11.13 -10.02 -22.02
C ARG A 138 -9.62 -10.28 -22.06
N LEU A 139 -8.79 -9.26 -21.87
CA LEU A 139 -7.33 -9.43 -21.79
C LEU A 139 -6.88 -10.11 -20.49
N PHE A 140 -7.77 -10.24 -19.51
CA PHE A 140 -7.47 -10.72 -18.16
C PHE A 140 -8.35 -11.91 -17.72
N GLU A 141 -9.12 -12.50 -18.65
CA GLU A 141 -9.89 -13.74 -18.49
C GLU A 141 -9.06 -15.00 -18.80
#